data_AF-A0A944QXT6-F1
#
_entry.id   AF-A0A944QXT6-F1
#
_cell.length_a   1.000
_cell.length_b   1.000
_cell.length_c   1.000
_cell.angle_alpha   90.00
_cell.angle_beta   90.00
_cell.angle_gamma   90.00
#
_symmetry.space_group_name_H-M   'P 1'
#
loop_
_entity.id
_entity.type
_entity.pdbx_description
1 polymer ?
#
loop_
_entity_poly.entity_id
_entity_poly.type
_entity_poly.pdbx_seq_one_letter_code
_entity_poly.pdbx_strand_id
1 'polypeptide(L)' 'MSDECSLKEGAELNLADVEKIAMGLKSLAAYSMLAYEHDDDPEDLDEIVQEGLDAIDRLFNC' A
#
# COMPACT_ATOMS: atom_id res chain seq x y z
N MET A 1 12.20 13.50 -7.56
CA MET A 1 13.37 12.62 -7.67
C MET A 1 13.03 11.43 -6.83
N SER A 2 13.13 10.22 -7.37
CA SER A 2 12.75 9.01 -6.61
C SER A 2 13.82 8.79 -5.54
N ASP A 3 13.52 9.16 -4.31
CA ASP A 3 14.36 8.82 -3.17
C ASP A 3 14.47 7.29 -3.11
N GLU A 4 15.69 6.77 -3.05
CA GLU A 4 15.94 5.33 -3.01
C GLU A 4 15.39 4.77 -1.68
N CYS A 5 14.16 4.23 -1.72
CA CYS A 5 13.59 3.52 -0.58
C CYS A 5 14.50 2.35 -0.19
N SER A 6 14.99 2.36 1.04
CA SER A 6 15.83 1.29 1.59
C SER A 6 15.13 0.64 2.77
N LEU A 7 15.40 -0.64 3.02
CA LEU A 7 14.86 -1.31 4.19
C LEU A 7 15.42 -0.65 5.45
N LYS A 8 14.56 -0.48 6.46
CA LYS A 8 14.99 -0.02 7.78
C LYS A 8 16.02 -0.97 8.37
N GLU A 9 16.98 -0.40 9.11
CA GLU A 9 18.06 -1.18 9.71
C GLU A 9 17.49 -2.21 10.70
N GLY A 10 17.71 -3.50 10.43
CA GLY A 10 17.16 -4.61 11.22
C GLY A 10 15.74 -5.06 10.83
N ALA A 11 15.12 -4.46 9.81
CA ALA A 11 13.85 -4.93 9.27
C ALA A 11 14.07 -6.15 8.36
N GLU A 12 13.34 -7.23 8.62
CA GLU A 12 13.29 -8.38 7.72
C GLU A 12 12.06 -8.30 6.82
N LEU A 13 12.29 -8.49 5.52
CA LEU A 13 11.21 -8.72 4.56
C LEU A 13 10.52 -10.04 4.91
N ASN A 14 9.34 -9.95 5.53
CA ASN A 14 8.50 -11.10 5.79
C ASN A 14 7.33 -11.15 4.81
N LEU A 15 6.85 -12.36 4.55
CA LEU A 15 5.77 -12.61 3.59
C LEU A 15 4.47 -11.89 3.95
N ALA A 16 4.16 -11.73 5.25
CA ALA A 16 2.93 -11.11 5.70
C ALA A 16 2.88 -9.62 5.37
N ASP A 17 3.98 -8.89 5.57
CA ASP A 17 4.03 -7.47 5.25
C ASP A 17 4.12 -7.23 3.74
N VAL A 18 4.82 -8.11 2.99
CA VAL A 18 4.80 -8.07 1.51
C VAL A 18 3.40 -8.33 0.95
N GLU A 19 2.64 -9.25 1.55
CA GLU A 19 1.25 -9.54 1.17
C GLU A 19 0.35 -8.33 1.40
N LYS A 20 0.49 -7.61 2.53
CA LYS A 20 -0.24 -6.37 2.80
C LYS A 20 0.09 -5.26 1.82
N ILE A 21 1.38 -5.07 1.49
CA ILE A 21 1.79 -4.09 0.48
C ILE A 21 1.18 -4.44 -0.88
N ALA A 22 1.23 -5.72 -1.29
CA ALA A 22 0.64 -6.17 -2.54
C ALA A 22 -0.89 -5.99 -2.56
N MET A 23 -1.57 -6.25 -1.44
CA MET A 23 -3.01 -5.99 -1.30
C MET A 23 -3.32 -4.50 -1.38
N GLY A 24 -2.59 -3.64 -0.67
CA GLY A 24 -2.77 -2.18 -0.76
C GLY A 24 -2.60 -1.65 -2.19
N LEU A 25 -1.57 -2.11 -2.92
CA LEU A 25 -1.37 -1.74 -4.32
C LEU A 25 -2.48 -2.25 -5.25
N LYS A 26 -2.96 -3.48 -5.03
CA LYS A 26 -4.09 -4.04 -5.79
C LYS A 26 -5.38 -3.28 -5.52
N SER A 27 -5.65 -2.92 -4.27
CA SER A 27 -6.81 -2.13 -3.88
C SER A 27 -6.72 -0.71 -4.42
N LEU A 28 -5.55 -0.08 -4.42
CA LEU A 28 -5.34 1.24 -5.04
C LEU A 28 -5.56 1.21 -6.56
N ALA A 29 -5.13 0.13 -7.23
CA ALA A 29 -5.38 -0.05 -8.66
C ALA A 29 -6.88 -0.28 -8.96
N ALA A 30 -7.56 -1.05 -8.12
CA ALA A 30 -9.01 -1.25 -8.21
C ALA A 30 -9.78 0.04 -7.95
N TYR A 31 -9.36 0.80 -6.93
CA TYR A 31 -9.87 2.14 -6.63
C TYR A 31 -9.69 3.08 -7.82
N SER A 32 -8.51 3.12 -8.42
CA SER A 32 -8.26 3.97 -9.59
C SER A 32 -9.20 3.61 -10.74
N MET A 33 -9.41 2.32 -11.03
CA MET A 33 -10.39 1.90 -12.03
C MET A 33 -11.82 2.29 -11.67
N LEU A 34 -12.23 2.08 -10.42
CA LEU A 34 -13.59 2.35 -9.94
C LEU A 34 -13.89 3.85 -9.84
N ALA A 35 -12.96 4.67 -9.33
CA ALA A 35 -13.10 6.12 -9.25
C ALA A 35 -13.14 6.80 -10.62
N TYR A 36 -12.55 6.19 -11.66
CA TYR A 36 -12.75 6.63 -13.05
C TYR A 36 -14.12 6.24 -13.61
N GLU A 37 -14.78 5.21 -13.05
CA GLU A 37 -16.03 4.63 -13.57
C GLU A 37 -17.28 4.92 -12.72
N HIS A 38 -17.15 5.28 -11.43
CA HIS A 38 -18.25 5.41 -10.47
C HIS A 38 -17.95 6.48 -9.38
N ASP A 39 -18.87 7.43 -9.22
CA ASP A 39 -18.90 8.50 -8.19
C ASP A 39 -19.19 7.98 -6.75
N ASP A 40 -19.26 6.67 -6.53
CA ASP A 40 -19.56 6.07 -5.22
C ASP A 40 -18.28 5.49 -4.60
N ASP A 41 -17.60 6.31 -3.80
CA ASP A 41 -16.39 5.97 -3.04
C ASP A 41 -16.67 4.87 -1.99
N PRO A 42 -15.98 3.71 -2.02
CA PRO A 42 -16.14 2.68 -1.01
C PRO A 42 -15.12 2.86 0.13
N GLU A 43 -15.59 3.27 1.31
CA GLU A 43 -14.79 3.44 2.56
C GLU A 43 -13.93 2.20 2.89
N ASP A 44 -14.41 0.99 2.57
CA ASP A 44 -13.68 -0.27 2.80
C ASP A 44 -12.36 -0.37 2.00
N LEU A 45 -12.24 0.34 0.88
CA LEU A 45 -11.00 0.34 0.09
C LEU A 45 -9.95 1.29 0.66
N ASP A 46 -10.36 2.39 1.28
CA ASP A 46 -9.43 3.33 1.92
C ASP A 46 -8.68 2.64 3.06
N GLU A 47 -9.37 1.85 3.89
CA GLU A 47 -8.76 1.09 4.98
C GLU A 47 -7.66 0.14 4.46
N ILE A 48 -7.92 -0.59 3.35
CA ILE A 48 -6.93 -1.52 2.77
C ILE A 48 -5.73 -0.77 2.16
N VAL A 49 -5.96 0.42 1.59
CA VAL A 49 -4.87 1.26 1.07
C VAL A 49 -4.02 1.79 2.22
N GLN A 50 -4.63 2.28 3.29
CA GLN A 50 -3.93 2.77 4.48
C GLN A 50 -3.10 1.66 5.13
N GLU A 51 -3.63 0.44 5.26
CA GLU A 51 -2.87 -0.71 5.76
C GLU A 51 -1.63 -1.03 4.90
N GLY A 52 -1.75 -0.88 3.58
CA GLY A 52 -0.64 -1.02 2.66
C GLY A 52 0.43 0.05 2.83
N LEU A 53 0.01 1.32 2.97
CA LEU A 53 0.92 2.46 3.21
C LEU A 53 1.63 2.32 4.56
N ASP A 54 0.93 1.94 5.62
CA ASP A 54 1.48 1.66 6.94
C ASP A 54 2.53 0.54 6.90
N ALA A 55 2.30 -0.50 6.10
CA ALA A 55 3.26 -1.59 5.93
C ALA A 55 4.53 -1.13 5.19
N ILE A 56 4.40 -0.24 4.20
CA ILE A 56 5.55 0.40 3.52
C ILE A 56 6.31 1.25 4.53
N ASP A 57 5.63 2.08 5.31
CA ASP A 57 6.24 2.95 6.33
C ASP A 57 6.95 2.15 7.43
N ARG A 58 6.49 0.94 7.75
CA ARG A 58 7.16 0.06 8.74
C ARG A 58 8.42 -0.58 8.19
N LEU A 59 8.43 -0.95 6.91
CA LEU A 59 9.52 -1.70 6.31
C LEU A 59 10.60 -0.83 5.67
N PHE A 60 10.20 0.28 5.04
CA PHE A 60 11.08 1.10 4.22
C PHE A 60 11.29 2.48 4.85
N ASN A 61 12.51 3.00 4.71
CA ASN A 61 12.81 4.41 4.81
C ASN A 61 12.69 5.00 3.41
N CYS A 62 11.50 5.50 3.14
CA CYS A 62 11.15 6.43 2.08
C CYS A 62 10.85 7.78 2.76
#